data_AF-A0A3L7DTS7-F1
#
_entry.id   AF-A0A3L7DTS7-F1
#
_cell.length_a   1.000
_cell.length_b   1.000
_cell.length_c   1.000
_cell.angle_alpha   90.00
_cell.angle_beta   90.00
_cell.angle_gamma   90.00
#
_symmetry.space_group_name_H-M   'P 1'
#
loop_
_entity.id
_entity.type
_entity.pdbx_description
1 polymer ?
#
loop_
_entity_poly.entity_id
_entity_poly.type
_entity_poly.pdbx_seq_one_letter_code
_entity_poly.pdbx_strand_id
1 'polypeptide(L)'
;MRTLDVVGDPWALQIIKEAFLGVRRFQDFQSRLGITRQTLILRLNRFTEEALMYKAPVQDGRLVHEYRLTPKGADLYSFIIMVWRWHSHWHADASILPARLYHSNCGKLLQPEMCCHACQGEIAIEDVTFRSINKAAAVAGSNGRRPRIVNKLEDLGSDYLATVVIGDGWSIQILTVIMRGVYNYDAIRKVLGISSNVLSARLKTLLSLDLLQVQGDDRDGRLVSYHLTEKGRGIFPMILALMQWGDHWMAGSTGPADLLLHDGCGHILEHRVQCAHCRERLRLEDVSFTSPP
;
A
#
# COMPACT_ATOMS: atom_id res chain seq x y z
N MET A 1 11.26 -5.07 -1.79
CA MET A 1 10.82 -4.37 -0.56
C MET A 1 10.22 -5.40 0.40
N ARG A 2 10.68 -5.44 1.67
CA ARG A 2 10.35 -6.53 2.63
C ARG A 2 8.89 -6.53 3.08
N THR A 3 8.22 -5.39 3.00
CA THR A 3 6.81 -5.25 3.43
C THR A 3 5.83 -6.09 2.64
N LEU A 4 6.18 -6.46 1.41
CA LEU A 4 5.34 -7.29 0.55
C LEU A 4 5.18 -8.71 1.06
N ASP A 5 6.11 -9.19 1.88
CA ASP A 5 5.90 -10.45 2.58
C ASP A 5 4.66 -10.33 3.50
N VAL A 6 4.47 -9.18 4.14
CA VAL A 6 3.41 -8.96 5.12
C VAL A 6 2.08 -8.52 4.48
N VAL A 7 2.12 -7.55 3.56
CA VAL A 7 0.91 -6.92 2.99
C VAL A 7 0.70 -7.20 1.50
N GLY A 8 1.63 -7.90 0.83
CA GLY A 8 1.54 -8.17 -0.62
C GLY A 8 0.64 -9.35 -1.00
N ASP A 9 -0.25 -9.76 -0.09
CA ASP A 9 -1.31 -10.74 -0.32
C ASP A 9 -2.67 -10.01 -0.29
N PRO A 10 -3.58 -10.27 -1.26
CA PRO A 10 -4.82 -9.50 -1.36
C PRO A 10 -5.69 -9.63 -0.10
N TRP A 11 -5.77 -10.84 0.47
CA TRP A 11 -6.57 -11.10 1.66
C TRP A 11 -5.98 -10.48 2.91
N ALA A 12 -4.65 -10.49 3.04
CA ALA A 12 -3.95 -9.83 4.15
C ALA A 12 -4.41 -8.37 4.25
N LEU A 13 -4.38 -7.63 3.14
CA LEU A 13 -4.80 -6.24 3.22
C LEU A 13 -6.30 -6.07 3.44
N GLN A 14 -7.15 -6.89 2.83
CA GLN A 14 -8.60 -6.81 3.11
C GLN A 14 -8.89 -6.99 4.59
N ILE A 15 -8.20 -7.89 5.27
CA ILE A 15 -8.32 -8.08 6.72
C ILE A 15 -7.82 -6.84 7.48
N ILE A 16 -6.70 -6.24 7.08
CA ILE A 16 -6.17 -5.01 7.69
C ILE A 16 -7.15 -3.83 7.48
N LYS A 17 -7.72 -3.69 6.28
CA LYS A 17 -8.76 -2.70 5.95
C LYS A 17 -9.96 -2.86 6.88
N GLU A 18 -10.53 -4.05 6.98
CA GLU A 18 -11.65 -4.32 7.89
C GLU A 18 -11.30 -4.06 9.36
N ALA A 19 -10.05 -4.35 9.77
CA ALA A 19 -9.59 -4.04 11.13
C ALA A 19 -9.58 -2.52 11.41
N PHE A 20 -9.20 -1.71 10.42
CA PHE A 20 -9.31 -0.25 10.49
C PHE A 20 -10.76 0.24 10.46
N LEU A 21 -11.67 -0.50 9.84
CA LEU A 21 -13.12 -0.27 9.92
C LEU A 21 -13.73 -0.73 11.26
N GLY A 22 -12.91 -1.19 12.21
CA GLY A 22 -13.34 -1.59 13.55
C GLY A 22 -13.73 -3.06 13.69
N VAL A 23 -13.57 -3.88 12.65
CA VAL A 23 -13.82 -5.32 12.72
C VAL A 23 -12.75 -5.99 13.58
N ARG A 24 -13.17 -6.74 14.60
CA ARG A 24 -12.23 -7.37 15.55
C ARG A 24 -12.46 -8.86 15.74
N ARG A 25 -13.64 -9.39 15.42
CA ARG A 25 -13.98 -10.80 15.66
C ARG A 25 -13.80 -11.63 14.40
N PHE A 26 -13.38 -12.88 14.58
CA PHE A 26 -13.16 -13.82 13.48
C PHE A 26 -14.39 -13.98 12.57
N GLN A 27 -15.58 -14.15 13.17
CA GLN A 27 -16.82 -14.36 12.42
C GLN A 27 -17.23 -13.11 11.61
N ASP A 28 -16.92 -11.93 12.12
CA ASP A 28 -17.22 -10.66 11.46
C ASP A 28 -16.30 -10.45 10.25
N PHE A 29 -15.01 -10.77 10.38
CA PHE A 29 -14.09 -10.81 9.22
C PHE A 29 -14.58 -11.81 8.16
N GLN A 30 -14.96 -13.03 8.58
CA GLN A 30 -15.38 -14.07 7.66
C GLN A 30 -16.65 -13.68 6.89
N SER A 31 -17.66 -13.14 7.59
CA SER A 31 -18.94 -12.75 6.99
C SER A 31 -18.80 -11.56 6.04
N ARG A 32 -18.01 -10.54 6.39
CA ARG A 32 -17.81 -9.35 5.56
C ARG A 32 -16.97 -9.60 4.32
N LEU A 33 -15.92 -10.41 4.45
CA LEU A 33 -14.97 -10.66 3.36
C LEU A 33 -15.36 -11.81 2.44
N GLY A 34 -16.29 -12.69 2.86
CA GLY A 34 -16.60 -13.93 2.13
C GLY A 34 -15.41 -14.90 2.03
N ILE A 35 -14.35 -14.67 2.81
CA ILE A 35 -13.11 -15.44 2.79
C ILE A 35 -13.31 -16.83 3.43
N THR A 36 -12.64 -17.85 2.91
CA THR A 36 -12.69 -19.18 3.54
C THR A 36 -12.10 -19.16 4.94
N ARG A 37 -12.66 -19.97 5.85
CA ARG A 37 -12.19 -20.09 7.24
C ARG A 37 -10.70 -20.42 7.32
N GLN A 38 -10.22 -21.35 6.49
CA GLN A 38 -8.81 -21.76 6.49
C GLN A 38 -7.90 -20.61 6.07
N THR A 39 -8.24 -19.87 5.01
CA THR A 39 -7.44 -18.71 4.58
C THR A 39 -7.41 -17.64 5.66
N LEU A 40 -8.54 -17.32 6.29
CA LEU A 40 -8.61 -16.34 7.37
C LEU A 40 -7.76 -16.73 8.58
N ILE A 41 -7.80 -18.00 9.01
CA ILE A 41 -6.95 -18.52 10.09
C ILE A 41 -5.47 -18.32 9.76
N LEU A 42 -5.05 -18.73 8.57
CA LEU A 42 -3.65 -18.62 8.15
C LEU A 42 -3.16 -17.15 8.15
N ARG A 43 -3.99 -16.22 7.67
CA ARG A 43 -3.65 -14.79 7.62
C ARG A 43 -3.62 -14.14 9.00
N LEU A 44 -4.62 -14.39 9.84
CA LEU A 44 -4.66 -13.84 11.19
C LEU A 44 -3.53 -14.40 12.07
N ASN A 45 -3.18 -15.68 11.94
CA ASN A 45 -2.02 -16.25 12.63
C ASN A 45 -0.73 -15.56 12.19
N ARG A 46 -0.55 -15.36 10.88
CA ARG A 46 0.61 -14.62 10.36
C ARG A 46 0.67 -13.19 10.90
N PHE A 47 -0.47 -12.49 11.00
CA PHE A 47 -0.51 -11.15 11.60
C PHE A 47 -0.16 -11.15 13.07
N THR A 48 -0.49 -12.20 13.81
CA THR A 48 -0.07 -12.34 15.21
C THR A 48 1.41 -12.69 15.33
N GLU A 49 1.94 -13.54 14.46
CA GLU A 49 3.37 -13.91 14.42
C GLU A 49 4.25 -12.70 14.04
N GLU A 50 3.81 -11.89 13.07
CA GLU A 50 4.50 -10.68 12.61
C GLU A 50 4.23 -9.46 13.52
N ALA A 51 3.53 -9.64 14.64
CA ALA A 51 3.15 -8.61 15.58
C ALA A 51 2.42 -7.41 14.95
N LEU A 52 1.62 -7.64 13.91
CA LEU A 52 0.65 -6.64 13.40
C LEU A 52 -0.62 -6.61 14.22
N MET A 53 -1.04 -7.77 14.73
CA MET A 53 -2.22 -7.93 15.56
C MET A 53 -1.89 -8.77 16.78
N TYR A 54 -2.73 -8.68 17.81
CA TYR A 54 -2.68 -9.57 18.97
C TYR A 54 -4.10 -10.06 19.31
N LYS A 55 -4.17 -11.23 19.96
CA LYS A 55 -5.43 -11.83 20.43
C LYS A 55 -5.73 -11.31 21.84
N ALA A 56 -6.87 -10.65 22.01
CA ALA A 56 -7.38 -10.19 23.29
C ALA A 56 -8.63 -11.00 23.68
N PRO A 57 -8.79 -11.46 24.94
CA PRO A 57 -10.02 -12.10 25.38
C PRO A 57 -11.18 -11.09 25.40
N VAL A 58 -12.37 -11.51 24.98
CA VAL A 58 -13.60 -10.73 25.19
C VAL A 58 -14.00 -10.86 26.66
N GLN A 59 -14.31 -9.74 27.34
CA GLN A 59 -14.59 -9.68 28.79
C GLN A 59 -15.87 -10.41 29.26
N ASP A 60 -16.46 -11.31 28.46
CA ASP A 60 -17.81 -11.87 28.69
C ASP A 60 -17.82 -13.40 28.83
N GLY A 61 -16.81 -13.97 29.51
CA GLY A 61 -16.80 -15.37 29.97
C GLY A 61 -16.75 -16.47 28.90
N ARG A 62 -16.81 -16.13 27.61
CA ARG A 62 -16.61 -17.06 26.49
C ARG A 62 -15.16 -16.99 26.01
N LEU A 63 -14.59 -18.12 25.57
CA LEU A 63 -13.27 -18.23 24.90
C LEU A 63 -13.25 -17.58 23.50
N VAL A 64 -13.89 -16.41 23.35
CA VAL A 64 -13.89 -15.63 22.12
C VAL A 64 -12.75 -14.64 22.20
N HIS A 65 -11.90 -14.66 21.17
CA HIS A 65 -10.81 -13.71 21.03
C HIS A 65 -11.17 -12.63 20.00
N GLU A 66 -10.80 -11.40 20.33
CA GLU A 66 -10.70 -10.28 19.39
C GLU A 66 -9.28 -10.17 18.87
N TYR A 67 -9.16 -9.84 17.58
CA TYR A 67 -7.92 -9.47 16.94
C TYR A 67 -7.83 -7.95 16.94
N ARG A 68 -6.83 -7.41 17.64
CA ARG A 68 -6.60 -5.96 17.78
C ARG A 68 -5.25 -5.59 17.18
N LEU A 69 -5.16 -4.40 16.58
CA LEU A 69 -3.92 -3.89 16.01
C LEU A 69 -2.91 -3.58 17.11
N THR A 70 -1.65 -3.96 16.90
CA THR A 70 -0.50 -3.47 17.68
C THR A 70 -0.10 -2.06 17.20
N PRO A 71 0.86 -1.37 17.85
CA PRO A 71 1.44 -0.14 17.29
C PRO A 71 2.00 -0.35 15.86
N LYS A 72 2.68 -1.48 15.60
CA LYS A 72 3.19 -1.85 14.27
C LYS A 72 2.08 -1.99 13.24
N GLY A 73 0.96 -2.62 13.60
CA GLY A 73 -0.21 -2.74 12.73
C GLY A 73 -0.96 -1.43 12.53
N ALA A 74 -1.11 -0.63 13.58
CA ALA A 74 -1.77 0.67 13.53
C ALA A 74 -1.01 1.68 12.65
N ASP A 75 0.33 1.60 12.60
CA ASP A 75 1.15 2.49 11.79
C ASP A 75 0.98 2.28 10.26
N LEU A 76 0.42 1.14 9.82
CA LEU A 76 -0.04 0.95 8.44
C LEU A 76 -1.21 1.87 8.05
N TYR A 77 -1.77 2.63 9.00
CA TYR A 77 -2.89 3.51 8.73
C TYR A 77 -2.57 4.56 7.65
N SER A 78 -1.35 5.11 7.64
CA SER A 78 -0.90 6.05 6.60
C SER A 78 -1.03 5.47 5.19
N PHE A 79 -0.72 4.18 5.04
CA PHE A 79 -0.90 3.47 3.77
C PHE A 79 -2.38 3.33 3.41
N ILE A 80 -3.20 2.85 4.34
CA ILE A 80 -4.63 2.59 4.10
C ILE A 80 -5.41 3.88 3.79
N ILE A 81 -5.12 4.99 4.49
CA ILE A 81 -5.83 6.24 4.24
C ILE A 81 -5.42 6.86 2.90
N MET A 82 -4.20 6.60 2.41
CA MET A 82 -3.79 6.98 1.04
C MET A 82 -4.44 6.11 -0.03
N VAL A 83 -4.63 4.81 0.23
CA VAL A 83 -5.45 3.94 -0.63
C VAL A 83 -6.86 4.49 -0.73
N TRP A 84 -7.47 4.85 0.39
CA TRP A 84 -8.81 5.43 0.41
C TRP A 84 -8.88 6.74 -0.37
N ARG A 85 -7.91 7.64 -0.20
CA ARG A 85 -7.83 8.91 -0.93
C ARG A 85 -7.78 8.69 -2.44
N TRP A 86 -6.84 7.84 -2.87
CA TRP A 86 -6.63 7.55 -4.29
C TRP A 86 -7.87 6.92 -4.91
N HIS A 87 -8.49 5.96 -4.20
CA HIS A 87 -9.74 5.37 -4.64
C HIS A 87 -10.85 6.41 -4.80
N SER A 88 -11.09 7.22 -3.76
CA SER A 88 -12.16 8.20 -3.74
C SER A 88 -12.00 9.27 -4.83
N HIS A 89 -10.78 9.51 -5.28
CA HIS A 89 -10.49 10.44 -6.36
C HIS A 89 -10.75 9.85 -7.76
N TRP A 90 -10.31 8.61 -8.01
CA TRP A 90 -10.37 7.98 -9.34
C TRP A 90 -11.58 7.06 -9.56
N HIS A 91 -12.32 6.71 -8.49
CA HIS A 91 -13.42 5.76 -8.52
C HIS A 91 -14.62 6.30 -7.75
N ALA A 92 -15.78 6.28 -8.40
CA ALA A 92 -17.04 6.78 -7.83
C ALA A 92 -17.81 5.71 -7.02
N ASP A 93 -17.39 4.44 -7.08
CA ASP A 93 -18.13 3.35 -6.44
C ASP A 93 -17.83 3.26 -4.94
N ALA A 94 -18.81 3.59 -4.11
CA ALA A 94 -18.74 3.49 -2.66
C ALA A 94 -18.94 2.06 -2.11
N SER A 95 -19.12 1.05 -2.96
CA SER A 95 -19.39 -0.33 -2.53
C SER A 95 -18.20 -0.98 -1.81
N ILE A 96 -16.97 -0.54 -2.10
CA ILE A 96 -15.73 -1.16 -1.62
C ILE A 96 -15.12 -0.43 -0.41
N LEU A 97 -15.22 0.90 -0.42
CA LEU A 97 -14.71 1.80 0.62
C LEU A 97 -15.77 2.83 0.99
N PRO A 98 -15.78 3.30 2.25
CA PRO A 98 -16.73 4.33 2.68
C PRO A 98 -16.68 5.54 1.75
N ALA A 99 -17.83 6.01 1.27
CA ALA A 99 -17.90 7.19 0.40
C ALA A 99 -17.36 8.46 1.06
N ARG A 100 -17.51 8.54 2.38
CA ARG A 100 -17.17 9.72 3.18
C ARG A 100 -16.55 9.27 4.48
N LEU A 101 -15.48 9.95 4.84
CA LEU A 101 -14.87 9.91 6.15
C LEU A 101 -14.92 11.33 6.72
N TYR A 102 -14.94 11.45 8.03
CA TYR A 102 -14.91 12.72 8.74
C TYR A 102 -13.73 12.73 9.69
N HIS A 103 -13.07 13.88 9.83
CA HIS A 103 -12.05 14.06 10.84
C HIS A 103 -12.72 14.40 12.17
N SER A 104 -12.54 13.54 13.18
CA SER A 104 -13.18 13.66 14.49
C SER A 104 -12.88 15.01 15.16
N ASN A 105 -11.66 15.53 15.02
CA ASN A 105 -11.27 16.75 15.73
C ASN A 105 -11.81 18.03 15.08
N CYS A 106 -11.94 18.08 13.74
CA CYS A 106 -12.41 19.28 13.05
C CYS A 106 -13.84 19.19 12.48
N GLY A 107 -14.48 18.02 12.57
CA GLY A 107 -15.85 17.78 12.13
C GLY A 107 -16.08 17.76 10.61
N LYS A 108 -15.06 18.11 9.81
CA LYS A 108 -15.17 18.25 8.36
C LYS A 108 -14.99 16.90 7.65
N LEU A 109 -15.48 16.86 6.41
CA LEU A 109 -15.17 15.76 5.49
C LEU A 109 -13.66 15.61 5.37
N LEU A 110 -13.19 14.39 5.55
CA LEU A 110 -11.78 14.09 5.59
C LEU A 110 -11.20 14.15 4.17
N GLN A 111 -10.29 15.10 3.98
CA GLN A 111 -9.41 15.18 2.83
C GLN A 111 -7.98 14.94 3.31
N PRO A 112 -7.49 13.69 3.25
CA PRO A 112 -6.16 13.37 3.75
C PRO A 112 -5.11 13.83 2.74
N GLU A 113 -4.10 14.56 3.22
CA GLU A 113 -2.97 15.03 2.43
C GLU A 113 -1.68 14.45 2.98
N MET A 114 -0.78 14.05 2.09
CA MET A 114 0.58 13.65 2.46
C MET A 114 1.52 14.82 2.20
N CYS A 115 2.32 15.17 3.21
CA CYS A 115 3.30 16.24 3.14
C CYS A 115 4.64 15.81 3.73
N CYS A 116 5.69 16.55 3.39
CA CYS A 116 7.01 16.37 4.00
C CYS A 116 6.93 16.75 5.49
N HIS A 117 7.45 15.90 6.37
CA HIS A 117 7.50 16.19 7.81
C HIS A 117 8.34 17.44 8.12
N ALA A 118 9.44 17.64 7.39
CA ALA A 118 10.39 18.72 7.65
C ALA A 118 9.89 20.10 7.17
N CYS A 119 9.39 20.21 5.94
CA CYS A 119 8.98 21.51 5.37
C CYS A 119 7.48 21.69 5.20
N GLN A 120 6.66 20.67 5.47
CA GLN A 120 5.21 20.65 5.24
C GLN A 120 4.77 20.83 3.77
N GLY A 121 5.70 20.86 2.82
CA GLY A 121 5.42 20.89 1.39
C GLY A 121 4.77 19.61 0.88
N GLU A 122 4.08 19.72 -0.27
CA GLU A 122 3.54 18.58 -1.00
C GLU A 122 4.66 17.61 -1.40
N ILE A 123 4.31 16.32 -1.48
CA ILE A 123 5.22 15.27 -1.94
C ILE A 123 4.70 14.75 -3.28
N ALA A 124 5.36 15.14 -4.37
CA ALA A 124 5.19 14.56 -5.69
C ALA A 124 6.35 13.61 -6.01
N ILE A 125 6.15 12.63 -6.91
CA ILE A 125 7.23 11.69 -7.28
C ILE A 125 8.38 12.41 -8.00
N GLU A 126 8.06 13.48 -8.73
CA GLU A 126 9.00 14.32 -9.46
C GLU A 126 9.95 15.11 -8.55
N ASP A 127 9.53 15.39 -7.31
CA ASP A 127 10.29 16.17 -6.31
C ASP A 127 11.01 15.26 -5.30
N VAL A 128 11.20 13.98 -5.63
CA VAL A 128 11.83 13.00 -4.75
C VAL A 128 12.99 12.29 -5.43
N THR A 129 14.19 12.54 -4.89
CA THR A 129 15.40 11.82 -5.30
C THR A 129 15.60 10.55 -4.46
N PHE A 130 15.71 9.39 -5.13
CA PHE A 130 16.06 8.12 -4.49
C PHE A 130 17.60 7.95 -4.43
N ARG A 131 18.16 7.85 -3.23
CA ARG A 131 19.57 7.52 -3.01
C ARG A 131 19.70 6.11 -2.44
N SER A 132 20.18 5.17 -3.27
CA SER A 132 20.43 3.80 -2.81
C SER A 132 21.64 3.75 -1.89
N ILE A 133 21.42 3.37 -0.63
CA ILE A 133 22.47 3.30 0.40
C ILE A 133 22.82 1.86 0.78
N ASN A 134 21.90 0.91 0.58
CA ASN A 134 22.13 -0.49 0.89
C ASN A 134 21.56 -1.41 -0.20
N LYS A 135 22.40 -1.72 -1.20
CA LYS A 135 22.07 -2.67 -2.27
C LYS A 135 21.74 -4.07 -1.74
N ALA A 136 22.36 -4.50 -0.64
CA ALA A 136 22.06 -5.80 -0.03
C ALA A 136 20.65 -5.81 0.61
N ALA A 137 20.22 -4.70 1.23
CA ALA A 137 18.86 -4.56 1.74
C ALA A 137 17.80 -4.50 0.63
N ALA A 138 18.14 -3.91 -0.53
CA ALA A 138 17.27 -3.91 -1.71
C ALA A 138 17.01 -5.33 -2.26
N VAL A 139 18.04 -6.20 -2.23
CA VAL A 139 17.97 -7.60 -2.69
C VAL A 139 17.37 -8.55 -1.64
N ALA A 140 17.59 -8.30 -0.34
CA ALA A 140 17.11 -9.19 0.73
C ALA A 140 15.57 -9.36 0.74
N GLY A 141 14.81 -8.37 0.25
CA GLY A 141 13.35 -8.44 0.13
C GLY A 141 12.82 -9.32 -1.01
N SER A 142 13.68 -10.06 -1.73
CA SER A 142 13.26 -10.97 -2.81
C SER A 142 13.35 -12.46 -2.46
N ASN A 143 13.89 -12.85 -1.29
CA ASN A 143 14.22 -14.25 -0.98
C ASN A 143 13.22 -14.98 -0.06
N GLY A 144 12.16 -14.30 0.40
CA GLY A 144 11.04 -14.95 1.10
C GLY A 144 10.22 -15.85 0.17
N ARG A 145 9.53 -16.85 0.73
CA ARG A 145 8.61 -17.75 -0.02
C ARG A 145 7.48 -16.90 -0.62
N ARG A 146 7.68 -16.49 -1.87
CA ARG A 146 6.88 -15.47 -2.56
C ARG A 146 5.41 -15.91 -2.67
N PRO A 147 4.44 -15.02 -2.38
CA PRO A 147 3.02 -15.37 -2.41
C PRO A 147 2.61 -15.90 -3.79
N ARG A 148 1.66 -16.85 -3.77
CA ARG A 148 1.15 -17.54 -4.96
C ARG A 148 0.56 -16.50 -5.91
N ILE A 149 1.03 -16.51 -7.15
CA ILE A 149 0.57 -15.61 -8.21
C ILE A 149 -0.93 -15.86 -8.42
N VAL A 150 -1.77 -14.87 -8.09
CA VAL A 150 -3.15 -14.84 -8.58
C VAL A 150 -3.05 -14.48 -10.06
N ASN A 151 -3.29 -15.47 -10.91
CA ASN A 151 -3.16 -15.37 -12.37
C ASN A 151 -4.46 -14.92 -13.05
N LYS A 152 -5.58 -14.87 -12.34
CA LYS A 152 -6.88 -14.52 -12.90
C LYS A 152 -7.48 -13.32 -12.18
N LEU A 153 -7.69 -12.25 -12.95
CA LEU A 153 -8.50 -11.08 -12.58
C LEU A 153 -9.95 -11.47 -12.25
N GLU A 154 -10.42 -12.59 -12.80
CA GLU A 154 -11.82 -13.03 -12.80
C GLU A 154 -12.31 -13.59 -11.44
N ASP A 155 -11.40 -14.07 -10.58
CA ASP A 155 -11.77 -14.72 -9.30
C ASP A 155 -11.92 -13.73 -8.13
N LEU A 156 -11.66 -12.44 -8.34
CA LEU A 156 -11.72 -11.37 -7.34
C LEU A 156 -12.84 -10.40 -7.73
N GLY A 157 -14.09 -10.81 -7.53
CA GLY A 157 -15.27 -10.04 -7.90
C GLY A 157 -15.17 -8.55 -7.52
N SER A 158 -15.31 -7.67 -8.51
CA SER A 158 -15.40 -6.19 -8.45
C SER A 158 -14.36 -5.39 -7.64
N ASP A 159 -13.51 -5.98 -6.80
CA ASP A 159 -12.59 -5.25 -5.92
C ASP A 159 -11.26 -4.95 -6.63
N TYR A 160 -11.36 -3.98 -7.53
CA TYR A 160 -10.26 -3.40 -8.31
C TYR A 160 -9.15 -2.83 -7.42
N LEU A 161 -9.48 -2.27 -6.24
CA LEU A 161 -8.49 -1.74 -5.30
C LEU A 161 -7.53 -2.82 -4.80
N ALA A 162 -8.08 -3.95 -4.35
CA ALA A 162 -7.28 -5.05 -3.85
C ALA A 162 -6.47 -5.73 -4.97
N THR A 163 -7.00 -5.77 -6.19
CA THR A 163 -6.34 -6.44 -7.32
C THR A 163 -5.14 -5.65 -7.88
N VAL A 164 -5.19 -4.32 -7.80
CA VAL A 164 -4.27 -3.42 -8.52
C VAL A 164 -3.31 -2.70 -7.60
N VAL A 165 -3.81 -2.22 -6.47
CA VAL A 165 -3.03 -1.35 -5.59
C VAL A 165 -2.29 -2.16 -4.52
N ILE A 166 -2.79 -3.34 -4.13
CA ILE A 166 -2.24 -4.03 -2.96
C ILE A 166 -1.96 -5.54 -3.11
N GLY A 167 -2.78 -6.28 -3.84
CA GLY A 167 -2.83 -7.73 -3.70
C GLY A 167 -1.75 -8.50 -4.44
N ASP A 168 -1.01 -7.86 -5.34
CA ASP A 168 0.09 -8.51 -6.01
C ASP A 168 1.39 -7.72 -5.76
N GLY A 169 2.30 -8.33 -4.99
CA GLY A 169 3.58 -7.68 -4.70
C GLY A 169 4.40 -7.32 -5.94
N TRP A 170 4.11 -7.90 -7.12
CA TRP A 170 4.79 -7.57 -8.36
C TRP A 170 4.37 -6.24 -8.96
N SER A 171 3.08 -5.88 -9.00
CA SER A 171 2.65 -4.57 -9.53
C SER A 171 3.26 -3.42 -8.75
N ILE A 172 3.25 -3.47 -7.42
CA ILE A 172 3.91 -2.44 -6.60
C ILE A 172 5.40 -2.37 -6.92
N GLN A 173 6.09 -3.49 -7.11
CA GLN A 173 7.52 -3.48 -7.44
C GLN A 173 7.80 -2.93 -8.84
N ILE A 174 6.96 -3.25 -9.83
CA ILE A 174 7.07 -2.69 -11.18
C ILE A 174 6.87 -1.17 -11.12
N LEU A 175 5.82 -0.69 -10.47
CA LEU A 175 5.57 0.75 -10.29
C LEU A 175 6.73 1.43 -9.55
N THR A 176 7.24 0.81 -8.48
CA THR A 176 8.39 1.32 -7.71
C THR A 176 9.66 1.42 -8.56
N VAL A 177 9.92 0.45 -9.44
CA VAL A 177 11.09 0.44 -10.34
C VAL A 177 10.95 1.49 -11.44
N ILE A 178 9.74 1.68 -11.98
CA ILE A 178 9.43 2.74 -12.94
C ILE A 178 9.59 4.13 -12.29
N MET A 179 9.10 4.31 -11.06
CA MET A 179 9.28 5.55 -10.26
C MET A 179 10.76 5.88 -10.01
N ARG A 180 11.64 4.88 -10.03
CA ARG A 180 13.11 5.05 -9.91
C ARG A 180 13.81 5.30 -11.24
N GLY A 181 13.06 5.48 -12.33
CA GLY A 181 13.62 5.81 -13.64
C GLY A 181 13.92 4.62 -14.55
N VAL A 182 13.41 3.42 -14.25
CA VAL A 182 13.64 2.22 -15.08
C VAL A 182 12.40 1.92 -15.91
N TYR A 183 12.42 2.34 -17.18
CA TYR A 183 11.24 2.34 -18.04
C TYR A 183 11.18 1.21 -19.06
N ASN A 184 12.28 0.49 -19.31
CA ASN A 184 12.33 -0.50 -20.38
C ASN A 184 12.06 -1.93 -19.87
N TYR A 185 11.48 -2.78 -20.73
CA TYR A 185 11.05 -4.14 -20.36
C TYR A 185 12.21 -4.99 -19.79
N ASP A 186 13.34 -5.03 -20.49
CA ASP A 186 14.47 -5.89 -20.11
C ASP A 186 15.16 -5.44 -18.82
N ALA A 187 15.26 -4.14 -18.56
CA ALA A 187 15.81 -3.59 -17.34
C ALA A 187 14.85 -3.81 -16.17
N ILE A 188 13.54 -3.60 -16.34
CA ILE A 188 12.55 -3.95 -15.30
C ILE A 188 12.68 -5.42 -14.94
N ARG A 189 12.72 -6.30 -15.95
CA ARG A 189 12.89 -7.74 -15.77
C ARG A 189 14.16 -8.09 -15.01
N LYS A 190 15.29 -7.51 -15.42
CA LYS A 190 16.61 -7.75 -14.84
C LYS A 190 16.71 -7.24 -13.40
N VAL A 191 16.21 -6.04 -13.12
CA VAL A 191 16.24 -5.42 -11.79
C VAL A 191 15.38 -6.21 -10.80
N LEU A 192 14.19 -6.63 -11.22
CA LEU A 192 13.25 -7.36 -10.36
C LEU A 192 13.53 -8.86 -10.26
N GLY A 193 14.31 -9.43 -11.18
CA GLY A 193 14.48 -10.88 -11.28
C GLY A 193 13.15 -11.62 -11.50
N ILE A 194 12.21 -10.97 -12.20
CA ILE A 194 10.85 -11.47 -12.49
C ILE A 194 10.87 -12.26 -13.81
N SER A 195 10.03 -13.29 -13.94
CA SER A 195 9.92 -14.04 -15.20
C SER A 195 9.19 -13.24 -16.27
N SER A 196 9.49 -13.51 -17.55
CA SER A 196 8.88 -12.81 -18.68
C SER A 196 7.35 -12.92 -18.67
N ASN A 197 6.81 -14.13 -18.39
CA ASN A 197 5.37 -14.36 -18.38
C ASN A 197 4.68 -13.55 -17.28
N VAL A 198 5.27 -13.45 -16.09
CA VAL A 198 4.69 -12.67 -14.99
C VAL A 198 4.78 -11.18 -15.28
N LEU A 199 5.93 -10.69 -15.75
CA LEU A 199 6.09 -9.28 -16.11
C LEU A 199 5.11 -8.85 -17.20
N SER A 200 5.00 -9.64 -18.27
CA SER A 200 4.06 -9.37 -19.37
C SER A 200 2.61 -9.32 -18.89
N ALA A 201 2.19 -10.27 -18.04
CA ALA A 201 0.86 -10.27 -17.47
C ALA A 201 0.59 -9.02 -16.62
N ARG A 202 1.55 -8.62 -15.79
CA ARG A 202 1.41 -7.43 -14.91
C ARG A 202 1.43 -6.13 -15.68
N LEU A 203 2.32 -5.97 -16.66
CA LEU A 203 2.32 -4.78 -17.52
C LEU A 203 1.00 -4.66 -18.28
N LYS A 204 0.48 -5.76 -18.84
CA LYS A 204 -0.85 -5.76 -19.48
C LYS A 204 -1.94 -5.30 -18.52
N THR A 205 -1.94 -5.79 -17.28
CA THR A 205 -2.87 -5.34 -16.25
C THR A 205 -2.69 -3.85 -15.97
N LEU A 206 -1.48 -3.39 -15.63
CA LEU A 206 -1.23 -1.97 -15.31
C LEU A 206 -1.59 -1.01 -16.45
N LEU A 207 -1.39 -1.41 -17.71
CA LEU A 207 -1.83 -0.66 -18.89
C LEU A 207 -3.36 -0.64 -19.01
N SER A 208 -4.03 -1.78 -18.85
CA SER A 208 -5.50 -1.86 -18.94
C SER A 208 -6.24 -1.05 -17.87
N LEU A 209 -5.55 -0.72 -16.79
CA LEU A 209 -6.08 0.00 -15.64
C LEU A 209 -5.72 1.49 -15.68
N ASP A 210 -5.05 1.92 -16.75
CA ASP A 210 -4.58 3.28 -16.98
C ASP A 210 -3.62 3.77 -15.87
N LEU A 211 -2.76 2.87 -15.36
CA LEU A 211 -1.68 3.24 -14.43
C LEU A 211 -0.35 3.46 -15.14
N LEU A 212 -0.18 2.76 -16.26
CA LEU A 212 0.96 2.91 -17.14
C LEU A 212 0.48 3.28 -18.53
N GLN A 213 1.36 3.94 -19.28
CA GLN A 213 1.24 4.19 -20.70
C GLN A 213 2.53 3.75 -21.40
N VAL A 214 2.40 3.35 -22.66
CA VAL A 214 3.54 3.00 -23.51
C VAL A 214 3.94 4.22 -24.32
N GLN A 215 5.23 4.55 -24.28
CA GLN A 215 5.86 5.54 -25.15
C GLN A 215 6.86 4.82 -26.05
N GLY A 216 6.64 4.90 -27.37
CA GLY A 216 7.58 4.41 -28.37
C GLY A 216 8.81 5.30 -28.46
N ASP A 217 9.94 4.74 -28.88
CA ASP A 217 11.11 5.52 -29.28
C ASP A 217 10.93 6.00 -30.74
N ASP A 218 11.10 7.30 -30.96
CA ASP A 218 10.98 7.91 -32.30
C ASP A 218 12.05 7.39 -33.29
N ARG A 219 13.16 6.82 -32.79
CA ARG A 219 14.28 6.31 -33.61
C ARG A 219 14.22 4.81 -33.87
N ASP A 220 13.62 4.03 -32.98
CA ASP A 220 13.38 2.60 -33.17
C ASP A 220 12.02 2.22 -32.56
N GLY A 221 10.99 2.11 -33.40
CA GLY A 221 9.64 1.75 -32.97
C GLY A 221 9.51 0.38 -32.30
N ARG A 222 10.57 -0.44 -32.26
CA ARG A 222 10.62 -1.69 -31.48
C ARG A 222 10.99 -1.45 -30.02
N LEU A 223 11.63 -0.32 -29.71
CA LEU A 223 11.94 0.08 -28.34
C LEU A 223 10.73 0.80 -27.75
N VAL A 224 10.17 0.18 -26.72
CA VAL A 224 9.04 0.72 -25.95
C VAL A 224 9.47 1.00 -24.51
N SER A 225 9.00 2.12 -23.98
CA SER A 225 9.20 2.53 -22.59
C SER A 225 7.84 2.65 -21.88
N TYR A 226 7.80 2.23 -20.63
CA TYR A 226 6.60 2.26 -19.78
C TYR A 226 6.71 3.42 -18.81
N HIS A 227 5.74 4.32 -18.85
CA HIS A 227 5.69 5.52 -18.01
C HIS A 227 4.40 5.57 -17.21
N LEU A 228 4.43 6.24 -16.05
CA LEU A 228 3.23 6.44 -15.25
C LEU A 228 2.29 7.44 -15.93
N THR A 229 0.99 7.13 -15.90
CA THR A 229 -0.07 8.11 -16.16
C THR A 229 -0.24 9.03 -14.94
N GLU A 230 -1.11 10.04 -15.02
CA GLU A 230 -1.50 10.83 -13.85
C GLU A 230 -2.09 9.96 -12.73
N LYS A 231 -2.97 9.03 -13.11
CA LYS A 231 -3.56 8.05 -12.19
C LYS A 231 -2.50 7.14 -11.55
N GLY A 232 -1.51 6.71 -12.33
CA GLY A 232 -0.36 5.95 -11.85
C GLY A 232 0.54 6.74 -10.88
N ARG A 233 0.80 8.02 -11.15
CA ARG A 233 1.55 8.91 -10.23
C ARG A 233 0.85 9.05 -8.88
N GLY A 234 -0.48 9.09 -8.88
CA GLY A 234 -1.28 9.12 -7.66
C GLY A 234 -1.05 7.93 -6.70
N ILE A 235 -0.39 6.86 -7.16
CA ILE A 235 -0.03 5.70 -6.30
C ILE A 235 1.17 5.99 -5.41
N PHE A 236 1.99 6.98 -5.74
CA PHE A 236 3.24 7.25 -5.03
C PHE A 236 3.10 7.41 -3.51
N PRO A 237 2.11 8.18 -2.97
CA PRO A 237 1.92 8.29 -1.52
C PRO A 237 1.71 6.93 -0.82
N MET A 238 1.08 5.97 -1.49
CA MET A 238 0.88 4.63 -0.94
C MET A 238 2.19 3.84 -0.90
N ILE A 239 2.96 3.87 -2.00
CA ILE A 239 4.27 3.22 -2.04
C ILE A 239 5.21 3.84 -1.00
N LEU A 240 5.23 5.17 -0.89
CA LEU A 240 6.03 5.90 0.08
C LEU A 240 5.66 5.53 1.53
N ALA A 241 4.36 5.53 1.85
CA ALA A 241 3.88 5.13 3.17
C ALA A 241 4.30 3.72 3.54
N LEU A 242 4.15 2.79 2.59
CA LEU A 242 4.54 1.41 2.81
C LEU A 242 6.06 1.27 2.93
N MET A 243 6.85 2.03 2.16
CA MET A 243 8.31 1.99 2.19
C MET A 243 8.81 2.41 3.57
N GLN A 244 8.36 3.56 4.07
CA GLN A 244 8.79 4.08 5.36
C GLN A 244 8.29 3.24 6.52
N TRP A 245 7.09 2.67 6.43
CA TRP A 245 6.63 1.67 7.41
C TRP A 245 7.57 0.45 7.46
N GLY A 246 7.99 -0.05 6.29
CA GLY A 246 8.96 -1.15 6.21
C GLY A 246 10.33 -0.80 6.76
N ASP A 247 10.81 0.40 6.46
CA ASP A 247 12.09 0.89 6.97
C ASP A 247 12.06 1.06 8.50
N HIS A 248 10.93 1.51 9.06
CA HIS A 248 10.77 1.65 10.51
C HIS A 248 10.65 0.30 11.23
N TRP A 249 9.79 -0.61 10.74
CA TRP A 249 9.44 -1.83 11.47
C TRP A 249 10.18 -3.11 11.01
N MET A 250 10.83 -3.10 9.84
CA MET A 250 11.40 -4.29 9.20
C MET A 250 12.86 -4.14 8.72
N ALA A 251 13.47 -2.96 8.83
CA ALA A 251 14.85 -2.73 8.37
C ALA A 251 15.89 -3.56 9.15
N GLY A 252 15.61 -3.90 10.41
CA GLY A 252 16.55 -4.61 11.29
C GLY A 252 17.89 -3.85 11.39
N SER A 253 19.00 -4.55 11.59
CA SER A 253 20.34 -3.95 11.68
C SER A 253 20.89 -3.44 10.35
N THR A 254 20.29 -3.81 9.20
CA THR A 254 20.76 -3.40 7.87
C THR A 254 20.34 -1.97 7.47
N GLY A 255 19.39 -1.38 8.20
CA GLY A 255 18.83 -0.07 7.86
C GLY A 255 17.99 -0.08 6.56
N PRO A 256 17.50 1.10 6.14
CA PRO A 256 16.71 1.26 4.93
C PRO A 256 17.53 0.95 3.66
N ALA A 257 16.86 0.49 2.61
CA ALA A 257 17.51 0.20 1.33
C ALA A 257 17.91 1.49 0.59
N ASP A 258 17.03 2.49 0.66
CA ASP A 258 17.15 3.77 -0.03
C ASP A 258 16.84 4.90 0.96
N LEU A 259 17.56 6.01 0.85
CA LEU A 259 17.17 7.28 1.44
C LEU A 259 16.46 8.11 0.38
N LEU A 260 15.25 8.56 0.68
CA LEU A 260 14.51 9.47 -0.18
C LEU A 260 14.83 10.89 0.28
N LEU A 261 15.17 11.76 -0.65
CA LEU A 261 15.34 13.19 -0.38
C LEU A 261 14.18 13.94 -1.00
N HIS A 262 13.64 14.91 -0.26
CA HIS A 262 12.65 15.82 -0.83
C HIS A 262 13.39 17.00 -1.45
N ASP A 263 13.32 17.14 -2.77
CA ASP A 263 14.14 18.09 -3.53
C ASP A 263 13.79 19.54 -3.16
N GLY A 264 12.53 19.81 -2.83
CA GLY A 264 12.06 21.13 -2.40
C GLY A 264 12.65 21.62 -1.07
N CYS A 265 13.14 20.73 -0.19
CA CYS A 265 13.75 21.14 1.08
C CYS A 265 15.13 20.53 1.38
N GLY A 266 15.62 19.61 0.55
CA GLY A 266 16.91 18.93 0.71
C GLY A 266 17.02 17.94 1.88
N HIS A 267 15.98 17.77 2.69
CA HIS A 267 16.00 16.86 3.84
C HIS A 267 15.68 15.43 3.42
N ILE A 268 16.10 14.47 4.26
CA ILE A 268 15.59 13.10 4.18
C ILE A 268 14.07 13.15 4.34
N LEU A 269 13.38 12.60 3.36
CA LEU A 269 11.94 12.64 3.28
C LEU A 269 11.36 11.67 4.30
N GLU A 270 10.68 12.23 5.29
CA GLU A 270 9.73 11.53 6.14
C GLU A 270 8.33 12.04 5.81
N HIS A 271 7.39 11.13 5.59
CA HIS A 271 6.02 11.53 5.27
C HIS A 271 5.24 11.86 6.55
N ARG A 272 4.31 12.80 6.44
CA ARG A 272 3.24 12.99 7.41
C ARG A 272 1.92 13.01 6.64
N VAL A 273 0.94 12.24 7.10
CA VAL A 273 -0.43 12.36 6.61
C VAL A 273 -1.21 13.28 7.55
N GLN A 274 -1.90 14.27 6.98
CA GLN A 274 -2.61 15.30 7.71
C GLN A 274 -3.99 15.61 7.10
N CYS A 275 -4.85 16.24 7.89
CA CYS A 275 -6.11 16.78 7.37
C CYS A 275 -5.85 18.05 6.54
N ALA A 276 -6.40 18.14 5.32
CA ALA A 276 -6.30 19.35 4.49
C ALA A 276 -6.90 20.60 5.18
N HIS A 277 -7.89 20.42 6.05
CA HIS A 277 -8.63 21.52 6.68
C HIS A 277 -7.97 22.09 7.95
N CYS A 278 -7.52 21.25 8.87
CA CYS A 278 -6.94 21.70 10.14
C CYS A 278 -5.43 21.44 10.27
N ARG A 279 -4.82 20.75 9.28
CA ARG A 279 -3.39 20.40 9.26
C ARG A 279 -2.92 19.50 10.40
N GLU A 280 -3.83 19.01 11.25
CA GLU A 280 -3.50 18.01 12.27
C GLU A 280 -3.10 16.69 11.62
N ARG A 281 -2.15 15.98 12.25
CA ARG A 281 -1.70 14.67 11.81
C ARG A 281 -2.85 13.69 11.97
N LEU A 282 -3.18 12.95 10.92
CA LEU A 282 -4.23 11.94 10.99
C LEU A 282 -3.72 10.70 11.69
N ARG A 283 -4.47 10.24 12.69
CA ARG A 283 -4.34 8.94 13.32
C ARG A 283 -5.60 8.12 13.07
N LEU A 284 -5.50 6.82 13.34
CA LEU A 284 -6.64 5.91 13.17
C LEU A 284 -7.83 6.34 14.04
N GLU A 285 -7.57 6.74 15.27
CA GLU A 285 -8.57 7.16 16.24
C GLU A 285 -9.31 8.46 15.86
N ASP A 286 -8.73 9.29 14.97
CA ASP A 286 -9.24 10.61 14.63
C ASP A 286 -10.19 10.59 13.41
N VAL A 287 -10.63 9.41 12.95
CA VAL A 287 -11.45 9.26 11.75
C VAL A 287 -12.76 8.54 12.04
N SER A 288 -13.85 9.15 11.57
CA SER A 288 -15.23 8.68 11.76
C SER A 288 -15.94 8.45 10.42
N PHE A 289 -16.88 7.50 10.40
CA PHE A 289 -17.77 7.25 9.26
C PHE A 289 -19.02 8.14 9.27
N THR A 290 -19.34 8.70 10.43
CA THR A 290 -20.47 9.63 10.63
C THR A 290 -19.94 11.02 10.96
N SER A 291 -20.69 12.06 10.57
CA SER A 291 -20.36 13.43 10.97
C SER A 291 -20.25 13.50 12.49
N PRO A 292 -19.13 13.99 13.03
CA PRO A 292 -19.01 14.30 14.44
C PRO A 292 -20.04 15.37 14.83
N PRO A 293 -20.50 15.38 16.10
CA PRO A 293 -21.40 16.40 16.63
C PRO A 293 -20.78 17.80 16.65
#